data_AF-A0A930RYZ0-F1
#
_entry.id   AF-A0A930RYZ0-F1
#
_cell.length_a   1.000
_cell.length_b   1.000
_cell.length_c   1.000
_cell.angle_alpha   90.00
_cell.angle_beta   90.00
_cell.angle_gamma   90.00
#
_symmetry.space_group_name_H-M   'P 1'
#
loop_
_entity.id
_entity.type
_entity.pdbx_description
1 polymer ?
#
loop_
_entity_poly.entity_id
_entity_poly.type
_entity_poly.pdbx_seq_one_letter_code
_entity_poly.pdbx_strand_id
1 'polypeptide(L)'
;MSTHKKVSLSEVNQSIETPKNNNFWQNLKAFLGPGALVAVGYMDPGNWITSVVGGASYKYTLLFVILISSLIAMQLQQMAGKLGIVTRMDLAQATAHHAPKWLRHILWVIVELALMATDLAEV
;
A
#
# COMPACT_ATOMS: atom_id res chain seq x y z
N MET A 1 18.76 15.22 25.53
CA MET A 1 17.32 15.32 25.21
C MET A 1 16.96 14.05 24.46
N SER A 2 16.35 13.07 25.15
CA SER A 2 16.13 11.72 24.63
C SER A 2 15.09 11.75 23.51
N THR A 3 15.52 11.65 22.27
CA THR A 3 14.63 11.56 21.11
C THR A 3 13.92 10.22 21.15
N HIS A 4 12.68 10.18 21.66
CA HIS A 4 11.76 9.07 21.44
C HIS A 4 11.63 8.85 19.93
N LYS A 5 12.30 7.82 19.42
CA LYS A 5 12.20 7.41 18.02
C LYS A 5 10.78 6.86 17.83
N LYS A 6 9.86 7.68 17.31
CA LYS A 6 8.50 7.23 16.99
C LYS A 6 8.59 6.20 15.88
N VAL A 7 8.25 4.96 16.20
CA VAL A 7 8.26 3.84 15.27
C VAL A 7 6.92 3.76 14.56
N SER A 8 6.92 3.48 13.25
CA SER A 8 5.70 3.28 12.47
C SER A 8 4.86 2.12 13.04
N LEU A 9 3.54 2.32 13.19
CA LEU A 9 2.60 1.32 13.74
C LEU A 9 3.07 0.72 15.08
N SER A 10 3.39 1.57 16.07
CA SER A 10 3.96 1.14 17.37
C SER A 10 3.17 0.07 18.12
N GLU A 11 1.88 -0.09 17.83
CA GLU A 11 0.99 -1.09 18.46
C GLU A 11 1.11 -2.49 17.86
N VAL A 12 1.50 -2.59 16.58
CA VAL A 12 1.47 -3.86 15.82
C VAL A 12 2.82 -4.17 15.15
N ASN A 13 3.78 -3.24 15.19
CA ASN A 13 5.08 -3.43 14.58
C ASN A 13 5.85 -4.60 15.23
N GLN A 14 6.29 -5.54 14.41
CA GLN A 14 6.95 -6.79 14.83
C GLN A 14 6.10 -7.70 15.74
N SER A 15 4.77 -7.66 15.59
CA SER A 15 3.84 -8.50 16.39
C SER A 15 3.94 -10.00 16.14
N ILE A 16 4.41 -10.44 14.95
CA ILE A 16 4.48 -11.87 14.59
C ILE A 16 5.94 -12.34 14.71
N GLU A 17 6.17 -13.34 15.57
CA GLU A 17 7.45 -14.04 15.64
C GLU A 17 7.71 -14.81 14.34
N THR A 18 8.89 -14.61 13.73
CA THR A 18 9.29 -15.33 12.52
C THR A 18 9.41 -16.83 12.82
N PRO A 19 8.69 -17.71 12.12
CA PRO A 19 8.82 -19.15 12.33
C PRO A 19 10.28 -19.59 12.14
N LYS A 20 10.84 -20.31 13.11
CA LYS A 20 12.24 -20.80 13.05
C LYS A 20 12.46 -21.89 12.00
N ASN A 21 11.40 -22.42 11.41
CA ASN A 21 11.46 -23.51 10.44
C ASN A 21 11.52 -22.97 9.01
N ASN A 22 12.36 -23.54 8.14
CA ASN A 22 12.58 -23.09 6.76
C ASN A 22 11.42 -23.49 5.79
N ASN A 23 10.25 -23.81 6.33
CA ASN A 23 9.09 -24.23 5.57
C ASN A 23 8.41 -23.02 4.92
N PHE A 24 8.64 -22.84 3.61
CA PHE A 24 8.10 -21.74 2.81
C PHE A 24 6.59 -21.52 3.02
N TRP A 25 5.79 -22.59 3.01
CA TRP A 25 4.33 -22.52 3.17
C TRP A 25 3.87 -22.05 4.55
N GLN A 26 4.62 -22.35 5.62
CA GLN A 26 4.32 -21.86 6.96
C GLN A 26 4.64 -20.37 7.08
N ASN A 27 5.78 -19.95 6.54
CA ASN A 27 6.16 -18.53 6.48
C ASN A 27 5.18 -17.72 5.62
N LEU A 28 4.76 -18.26 4.48
CA LEU A 28 3.77 -17.62 3.62
C LEU A 28 2.45 -17.38 4.37
N LYS A 29 1.94 -18.40 5.08
CA LYS A 29 0.71 -18.26 5.89
C LYS A 29 0.85 -17.22 7.01
N ALA A 30 2.01 -17.15 7.67
CA ALA A 30 2.25 -16.19 8.74
C ALA A 30 2.30 -14.72 8.23
N PHE A 31 2.74 -14.48 6.98
CA PHE A 31 2.96 -13.13 6.44
C PHE A 31 2.02 -12.75 5.28
N LEU A 32 0.96 -13.51 5.01
CA LEU A 32 -0.01 -13.23 3.95
C LEU A 32 -0.90 -12.00 4.23
N GLY A 33 -1.12 -11.67 5.50
CA GLY A 33 -2.06 -10.63 5.94
C GLY A 33 -1.84 -9.24 5.31
N PRO A 34 -0.62 -8.66 5.39
CA PRO A 34 -0.37 -7.31 4.84
C PRO A 34 -0.65 -7.19 3.34
N GLY A 35 -0.34 -8.23 2.56
CA GLY A 35 -0.60 -8.22 1.12
C GLY A 35 -2.09 -8.23 0.80
N ALA A 36 -2.89 -9.00 1.57
CA ALA A 36 -4.34 -9.03 1.41
C ALA A 36 -4.99 -7.68 1.77
N LEU A 37 -4.54 -7.03 2.85
CA LEU A 37 -5.05 -5.70 3.26
C LEU A 37 -4.84 -4.65 2.17
N VAL A 38 -3.68 -4.65 1.51
CA VAL A 38 -3.41 -3.74 0.39
C VAL A 38 -4.26 -4.10 -0.83
N ALA A 39 -4.41 -5.39 -1.14
CA ALA A 39 -5.14 -5.84 -2.33
C ALA A 39 -6.64 -5.50 -2.29
N VAL A 40 -7.28 -5.54 -1.11
CA VAL A 40 -8.69 -5.19 -0.96
C VAL A 40 -8.97 -3.75 -1.37
N GLY A 41 -8.06 -2.82 -1.09
CA GLY A 41 -8.20 -1.42 -1.51
C GLY A 41 -8.16 -1.19 -3.03
N TYR A 42 -7.68 -2.15 -3.83
CA TYR A 42 -7.76 -2.10 -5.30
C TYR A 42 -9.07 -2.68 -5.86
N MET A 43 -9.97 -3.16 -5.00
CA MET A 43 -11.25 -3.76 -5.38
C MET A 43 -12.43 -2.88 -4.92
N ASP A 44 -12.24 -1.56 -4.95
CA ASP A 44 -13.24 -0.58 -4.54
C ASP A 44 -14.38 -0.43 -5.57
N PRO A 45 -15.62 -0.11 -5.15
CA PRO A 45 -16.77 0.09 -6.05
C PRO A 45 -16.56 1.18 -7.11
N GLY A 46 -15.69 2.17 -6.81
CA GLY A 46 -15.38 3.28 -7.71
C GLY A 46 -14.75 2.82 -9.02
N ASN A 47 -13.89 1.81 -8.98
CA ASN A 47 -13.25 1.27 -10.18
C ASN A 47 -14.14 0.29 -10.98
N TRP A 48 -15.14 -0.33 -10.35
CA TRP A 48 -16.04 -1.28 -11.01
C TRP A 48 -16.89 -0.62 -12.08
N ILE A 49 -17.42 0.58 -11.81
CA ILE A 49 -18.28 1.30 -12.75
C ILE A 49 -17.53 1.60 -14.06
N THR A 50 -16.31 2.11 -13.94
CA THR A 50 -15.49 2.42 -15.12
C THR A 50 -15.09 1.17 -15.91
N SER A 51 -14.82 0.06 -15.23
CA SER A 51 -14.48 -1.23 -15.86
C SER A 51 -15.67 -1.81 -16.61
N VAL A 52 -16.88 -1.72 -16.05
CA VAL A 52 -18.12 -2.18 -16.69
C VAL A 52 -18.48 -1.31 -17.89
N VAL A 53 -18.45 0.02 -17.74
CA VAL A 53 -18.73 0.95 -18.85
C VAL A 53 -17.67 0.85 -19.95
N GLY A 54 -16.40 0.69 -19.57
CA GLY A 54 -15.29 0.43 -20.47
C GLY A 54 -15.47 -0.88 -21.24
N GLY A 55 -15.87 -1.95 -20.55
CA GLY A 55 -16.20 -3.24 -21.17
C GLY A 55 -17.41 -3.18 -22.12
N ALA A 56 -18.44 -2.41 -21.78
CA ALA A 56 -19.60 -2.21 -22.65
C ALA A 56 -19.23 -1.45 -23.93
N SER A 57 -18.34 -0.45 -23.82
CA SER A 57 -17.95 0.43 -24.94
C SER A 57 -16.85 -0.17 -25.83
N TYR A 58 -15.86 -0.81 -25.22
CA TYR A 58 -14.63 -1.26 -25.90
C TYR A 58 -14.43 -2.78 -25.87
N LYS A 59 -15.42 -3.53 -25.36
CA LYS A 59 -15.37 -4.99 -25.21
C LYS A 59 -14.08 -5.42 -24.48
N TYR A 60 -13.26 -6.26 -25.10
CA TYR A 60 -12.07 -6.85 -24.49
C TYR A 60 -10.78 -6.03 -24.67
N THR A 61 -10.81 -4.92 -25.41
CA THR A 61 -9.59 -4.14 -25.73
C THR A 61 -8.91 -3.58 -24.49
N LEU A 62 -9.68 -3.23 -23.45
CA LEU A 62 -9.15 -2.66 -22.21
C LEU A 62 -8.53 -3.70 -21.26
N LEU A 63 -8.71 -5.00 -21.51
CA LEU A 63 -8.13 -6.05 -20.65
C LEU A 63 -6.60 -5.97 -20.59
N PHE A 64 -5.95 -5.65 -21.72
CA PHE A 64 -4.51 -5.50 -21.75
C PHE A 64 -4.03 -4.30 -20.92
N VAL A 65 -4.79 -3.20 -20.94
CA VAL A 65 -4.48 -2.01 -20.13
C VAL A 65 -4.62 -2.32 -18.64
N ILE A 66 -5.67 -3.06 -18.25
CA ILE A 66 -5.86 -3.51 -16.86
C ILE A 66 -4.68 -4.39 -16.43
N LEU A 67 -4.25 -5.34 -17.27
CA LEU A 67 -3.10 -6.21 -16.97
C LEU A 67 -1.82 -5.41 -16.72
N ILE A 68 -1.49 -4.46 -17.60
CA ILE A 68 -0.30 -3.62 -17.44
C ILE A 68 -0.40 -2.75 -16.17
N SER A 69 -1.57 -2.18 -15.91
CA SER A 69 -1.82 -1.40 -14.68
C SER A 69 -1.57 -2.24 -13.42
N SER A 70 -2.08 -3.47 -13.37
CA SER A 70 -1.86 -4.38 -12.25
C SER A 70 -0.38 -4.78 -12.08
N LEU A 71 0.37 -4.98 -13.17
CA LEU A 71 1.81 -5.27 -13.09
C LEU A 71 2.60 -4.09 -12.48
N ILE A 72 2.28 -2.85 -12.90
CA ILE A 72 2.90 -1.64 -12.35
C ILE A 72 2.56 -1.50 -10.86
N ALA A 73 1.30 -1.71 -10.48
CA ALA A 73 0.87 -1.66 -9.09
C ALA A 73 1.64 -2.68 -8.23
N MET A 74 1.76 -3.94 -8.68
CA MET A 74 2.55 -4.95 -7.99
C MET A 74 4.02 -4.54 -7.81
N GLN A 75 4.64 -3.98 -8.85
CA GLN A 75 6.04 -3.53 -8.77
C GLN A 75 6.24 -2.41 -7.74
N LEU A 76 5.33 -1.43 -7.71
CA LEU A 76 5.40 -0.32 -6.75
C LEU A 76 5.13 -0.79 -5.32
N GLN A 77 4.15 -1.68 -5.12
CA GLN A 77 3.86 -2.25 -3.79
C GLN A 77 5.02 -3.11 -3.27
N GLN A 78 5.69 -3.87 -4.14
CA GLN A 78 6.91 -4.60 -3.76
C GLN A 78 8.03 -3.65 -3.30
N MET A 79 8.20 -2.50 -3.95
CA MET A 79 9.19 -1.49 -3.54
C MET A 79 8.83 -0.85 -2.20
N ALA A 80 7.56 -0.50 -1.99
CA ALA A 80 7.08 0.04 -0.71
C ALA A 80 7.25 -0.96 0.43
N GLY A 81 6.91 -2.24 0.20
CA GLY A 81 7.15 -3.32 1.16
C GLY A 81 8.63 -3.52 1.46
N LYS A 82 9.49 -3.51 0.42
CA LYS A 82 10.95 -3.62 0.60
C LYS A 82 11.51 -2.46 1.41
N LEU A 83 11.02 -1.23 1.20
CA LEU A 83 11.41 -0.07 2.00
C LEU A 83 11.08 -0.29 3.48
N GLY A 84 9.86 -0.70 3.80
CA GLY A 84 9.43 -0.97 5.18
C GLY A 84 10.23 -2.09 5.86
N ILE A 85 10.52 -3.17 5.14
CA ILE A 85 11.29 -4.31 5.66
C ILE A 85 12.75 -3.93 5.91
N VAL A 86 13.40 -3.24 4.96
CA VAL A 86 14.83 -2.92 5.03
C VAL A 86 15.12 -1.76 5.99
N THR A 87 14.34 -0.68 5.89
CA THR A 87 14.62 0.56 6.64
C THR A 87 13.94 0.60 8.01
N ARG A 88 12.96 -0.29 8.25
CA ARG A 88 12.12 -0.31 9.46
C ARG A 88 11.36 1.00 9.69
N MET A 89 11.12 1.74 8.60
CA MET A 89 10.38 3.00 8.58
C MET A 89 9.29 2.92 7.52
N ASP A 90 8.18 3.61 7.74
CA ASP A 90 7.17 3.80 6.70
C ASP A 90 7.64 4.83 5.65
N LEU A 91 6.96 4.86 4.50
CA LEU A 91 7.29 5.77 3.40
C LEU A 91 7.19 7.25 3.81
N ALA A 92 6.27 7.60 4.72
CA ALA A 92 6.09 8.96 5.19
C ALA A 92 7.26 9.40 6.07
N GLN A 93 7.77 8.53 6.95
CA GLN A 93 8.97 8.72 7.76
C GLN A 93 10.20 8.83 6.88
N ALA A 94 10.38 7.92 5.91
CA ALA A 94 11.50 7.96 4.99
C ALA A 94 11.52 9.26 4.17
N THR A 95 10.36 9.69 3.69
CA THR A 95 10.24 10.96 2.94
C THR A 95 10.47 12.15 3.85
N ALA A 96 9.92 12.18 5.06
CA ALA A 96 10.14 13.25 6.04
C ALA A 96 11.60 13.39 6.47
N HIS A 97 12.39 12.30 6.44
CA HIS A 97 13.82 12.33 6.72
C HIS A 97 14.65 12.95 5.59
N HIS A 98 14.21 12.84 4.34
CA HIS A 98 14.96 13.32 3.16
C HIS A 98 14.40 14.63 2.58
N ALA A 99 13.19 15.03 2.97
CA ALA A 99 12.49 16.20 2.47
C ALA A 99 12.47 17.37 3.47
N PRO A 100 12.41 18.62 2.97
CA PRO A 100 12.21 19.79 3.83
C PRO A 100 10.81 19.79 4.46
N LYS A 101 10.67 20.43 5.63
CA LYS A 101 9.44 20.42 6.44
C LYS A 101 8.19 20.88 5.69
N TRP A 102 8.31 21.85 4.79
CA TRP A 102 7.18 22.36 4.00
C TRP A 102 6.60 21.27 3.08
N LEU A 103 7.46 20.50 2.41
CA LEU A 103 7.06 19.44 1.51
C LEU A 103 6.36 18.30 2.26
N ARG A 104 6.82 17.98 3.47
CA ARG A 104 6.15 17.00 4.35
C ARG A 104 4.70 17.39 4.64
N HIS A 105 4.44 18.66 4.95
CA HIS A 105 3.08 19.12 5.23
C HIS A 105 2.20 19.10 3.98
N ILE A 106 2.73 19.44 2.81
CA ILE A 106 2.00 19.33 1.54
C ILE A 106 1.66 17.87 1.23
N LEU A 107 2.65 16.97 1.31
CA LEU A 107 2.43 15.54 1.06
C LEU A 107 1.41 14.95 2.02
N TRP A 108 1.44 15.38 3.29
CA TRP A 108 0.44 14.97 4.27
C TRP A 108 -0.98 15.41 3.87
N VAL A 109 -1.17 16.67 3.49
CA VAL A 109 -2.48 17.17 3.03
C VAL A 109 -2.96 16.42 1.79
N ILE A 110 -2.08 16.14 0.83
CA ILE A 110 -2.43 15.40 -0.39
C ILE A 110 -2.89 13.98 -0.06
N VAL A 111 -2.17 13.28 0.82
CA VAL A 111 -2.53 11.92 1.23
C VAL A 111 -3.84 11.91 2.02
N GLU A 112 -4.05 12.89 2.91
CA GLU A 112 -5.28 13.02 3.68
C GLU A 112 -6.50 13.22 2.76
N LEU A 113 -6.39 14.11 1.77
CA LEU A 113 -7.43 14.33 0.77
C LEU A 113 -7.68 13.08 -0.10
N ALA A 114 -6.63 12.33 -0.44
CA ALA A 114 -6.77 11.08 -1.18
C ALA A 114 -7.53 10.03 -0.37
N LEU A 115 -7.23 9.88 0.92
CA LEU A 115 -7.95 8.96 1.81
C LEU A 115 -9.42 9.36 1.98
N MET A 116 -9.71 10.66 2.13
CA MET A 116 -11.10 11.17 2.18
C MET A 116 -11.86 10.86 0.88
N ALA A 117 -11.19 10.96 -0.28
CA ALA A 117 -11.81 10.63 -1.56
C ALA A 117 -12.11 9.13 -1.70
N THR A 118 -11.21 8.26 -1.20
CA THR A 118 -11.45 6.81 -1.14
C THR A 118 -12.61 6.48 -0.21
N ASP A 119 -12.64 7.05 1.00
CA ASP A 119 -13.74 6.83 1.97
C ASP A 119 -15.09 7.31 1.42
N LEU A 120 -15.11 8.47 0.72
CA LEU A 120 -16.31 8.96 0.04
C LEU A 120 -16.83 8.01 -1.05
N ALA A 121 -15.95 7.25 -1.70
CA ALA A 121 -16.36 6.25 -2.71
C ALA A 121 -16.82 4.93 -2.07
N GLU A 122 -16.45 4.67 -0.81
CA GLU A 122 -16.84 3.48 -0.05
C GLU A 122 -18.13 3.67 0.79
N VAL A 123 -18.49 4.93 1.12
CA VAL A 123 -19.76 5.33 1.77
C VAL A 123 -20.98 5.15 0.86
#